data_AF-A0A8X6IK29-F1
#
_entry.id   AF-A0A8X6IK29-F1
#
_cell.length_a   1.000
_cell.length_b   1.000
_cell.length_c   1.000
_cell.angle_alpha   90.00
_cell.angle_beta   90.00
_cell.angle_gamma   90.00
#
_symmetry.space_group_name_H-M   'P 1'
#
loop_
_entity.id
_entity.type
_entity.pdbx_description
1 polymer ?
#
loop_
_entity_poly.entity_id
_entity_poly.type
_entity_poly.pdbx_seq_one_letter_code
_entity_poly.pdbx_strand_id
1 'polypeptide(L)'
;MIERNWARKAWQFSRNPNDKRVLNNIQNRLHRKIVAVQNKTWEDEHHVLDPDDGSFWEKSKEMRSKKTPVFALNGRAGIAYTDSDKEEVLACSLEKLNSKKITNPSDYIINRVVENYFSNENNFDAPPLTPPMPSEILKYIEKAKIKRAPRAGRELQTRFFEISSYQ
;
A
#
# COMPACT_ATOMS: atom_id res chain seq x y z
N MET A 1 -19.32 -4.22 -23.42
CA MET A 1 -18.54 -5.48 -23.34
C MET A 1 -19.10 -6.60 -24.22
N ILE A 2 -20.42 -6.71 -24.36
CA ILE A 2 -21.11 -7.77 -25.13
C ILE A 2 -20.64 -7.83 -26.59
N GLU A 3 -20.60 -6.68 -27.29
CA GLU A 3 -20.15 -6.56 -28.69
C GLU A 3 -18.72 -7.12 -28.93
N ARG A 4 -17.77 -6.80 -28.03
CA ARG A 4 -16.38 -7.30 -28.11
C ARG A 4 -16.32 -8.82 -27.94
N ASN A 5 -17.15 -9.36 -27.05
CA ASN A 5 -17.19 -10.81 -26.81
C ASN A 5 -17.78 -11.55 -28.01
N TRP A 6 -18.78 -10.96 -28.67
CA TRP A 6 -19.35 -11.50 -29.90
C TRP A 6 -18.35 -11.47 -31.05
N ALA A 7 -17.68 -10.34 -31.29
CA ALA A 7 -16.63 -10.25 -32.31
C ALA A 7 -15.45 -11.20 -32.04
N ARG A 8 -15.12 -11.45 -30.76
CA ARG A 8 -14.11 -12.45 -30.39
C ARG A 8 -14.56 -13.86 -30.76
N LYS A 9 -15.79 -14.23 -30.43
CA LYS A 9 -16.36 -15.54 -30.79
C LYS A 9 -16.39 -15.73 -32.30
N ALA A 10 -16.81 -14.71 -33.06
CA ALA A 10 -16.83 -14.74 -34.52
C ALA A 10 -15.42 -15.02 -35.10
N TRP A 11 -14.40 -14.27 -34.69
CA TRP A 11 -13.02 -14.51 -35.14
C TRP A 11 -12.46 -15.87 -34.70
N GLN A 12 -12.80 -16.33 -33.49
CA GLN A 12 -12.35 -17.64 -33.01
C GLN A 12 -12.95 -18.78 -33.83
N PHE A 13 -14.21 -18.65 -34.24
CA PHE A 13 -14.91 -19.63 -35.06
C PHE A 13 -14.44 -19.60 -36.52
N SER A 14 -14.42 -18.43 -37.15
CA SER A 14 -14.13 -18.30 -38.58
C SER A 14 -12.63 -18.33 -38.90
N ARG A 15 -11.76 -17.98 -37.94
CA ARG A 15 -10.33 -17.68 -38.14
C ARG A 15 -10.02 -16.68 -39.27
N ASN A 16 -11.03 -15.94 -39.76
CA ASN A 16 -10.89 -15.04 -40.90
C ASN A 16 -10.15 -13.74 -40.50
N PRO A 17 -9.18 -13.26 -41.30
CA PRO A 17 -8.54 -11.96 -41.10
C PRO A 17 -9.49 -10.76 -41.02
N ASN A 18 -10.61 -10.78 -41.76
CA ASN A 18 -11.60 -9.70 -41.71
C ASN A 18 -12.28 -9.60 -40.34
N ASP A 19 -12.64 -10.74 -39.75
CA ASP A 19 -13.23 -10.77 -38.39
C ASP A 19 -12.21 -10.33 -37.33
N LYS A 20 -10.92 -10.62 -37.56
CA LYS A 20 -9.84 -10.08 -36.71
C LYS A 20 -9.79 -8.56 -36.75
N ARG A 21 -9.95 -7.95 -37.93
CA ARG A 21 -9.98 -6.48 -38.08
C ARG A 21 -11.15 -5.87 -37.32
N VAL A 22 -12.34 -6.47 -37.41
CA VAL A 22 -13.54 -6.04 -36.66
C VAL A 22 -13.29 -6.09 -35.15
N LEU A 23 -12.76 -7.22 -34.65
CA LEU A 23 -12.41 -7.37 -33.23
C LEU A 23 -11.40 -6.31 -32.77
N ASN A 24 -10.33 -6.10 -33.54
CA ASN A 24 -9.30 -5.11 -33.22
C ASN A 24 -9.86 -3.69 -33.20
N ASN A 25 -10.73 -3.33 -34.15
CA ASN A 25 -11.39 -2.02 -34.18
C ASN A 25 -12.24 -1.79 -32.92
N ILE A 26 -13.06 -2.76 -32.53
CA ILE A 26 -13.88 -2.68 -31.33
C ILE A 26 -12.98 -2.56 -30.09
N GLN A 27 -11.91 -3.35 -30.01
CA GLN A 27 -10.97 -3.30 -28.89
C GLN A 27 -10.25 -1.95 -28.79
N ASN A 28 -9.79 -1.40 -29.91
CA ASN A 28 -9.12 -0.10 -29.95
C ASN A 28 -10.07 1.05 -29.61
N ARG A 29 -11.34 0.96 -30.03
CA ARG A 29 -12.38 1.93 -29.65
C ARG A 29 -12.63 1.88 -28.14
N LEU A 30 -12.72 0.69 -27.56
CA LEU A 30 -12.89 0.51 -26.13
C LEU A 30 -11.69 1.04 -25.34
N HIS A 31 -10.48 0.71 -25.77
CA HIS A 31 -9.25 1.18 -25.14
C HIS A 31 -9.17 2.71 -25.14
N ARG A 32 -9.44 3.35 -26.28
CA ARG A 32 -9.49 4.82 -26.38
C ARG A 32 -10.49 5.44 -25.40
N LYS A 33 -11.67 4.86 -25.25
CA LYS A 33 -12.67 5.34 -24.28
C LYS A 33 -12.19 5.19 -22.83
N ILE A 34 -11.56 4.07 -22.49
CA ILE A 34 -11.01 3.84 -21.15
C ILE A 34 -9.92 4.87 -20.85
N VAL A 35 -8.98 5.07 -21.77
CA VAL A 35 -7.90 6.06 -21.61
C VAL A 35 -8.47 7.47 -21.49
N ALA A 36 -9.49 7.83 -22.28
CA ALA A 36 -10.12 9.14 -22.19
C ALA A 36 -10.75 9.40 -20.80
N VAL A 37 -11.43 8.40 -20.24
CA VAL A 37 -11.99 8.50 -18.87
C VAL A 37 -10.88 8.64 -17.84
N GLN A 38 -9.82 7.84 -17.94
CA GLN A 38 -8.67 7.91 -17.03
C GLN A 38 -7.96 9.26 -17.10
N ASN A 39 -7.71 9.77 -18.31
CA ASN A 39 -7.08 11.07 -18.50
C ASN A 39 -7.93 12.18 -17.89
N LYS A 40 -9.25 12.16 -18.11
CA LYS A 40 -10.15 13.12 -17.49
C LYS A 40 -10.07 13.06 -15.96
N THR A 41 -10.07 11.87 -15.37
CA THR A 41 -9.92 11.75 -13.90
C THR A 41 -8.58 12.30 -13.42
N TRP A 42 -7.50 12.12 -14.17
CA TRP A 42 -6.18 12.69 -13.82
C TRP A 42 -6.15 14.22 -13.96
N GLU A 43 -6.80 14.76 -14.99
CA GLU A 43 -6.94 16.21 -15.18
C GLU A 43 -7.75 16.82 -14.03
N ASP A 44 -8.89 16.24 -13.70
CA ASP A 44 -9.74 16.66 -12.59
C ASP A 44 -8.97 16.60 -11.25
N GLU A 45 -8.22 15.51 -11.01
CA GLU A 45 -7.35 15.40 -9.82
C GLU A 45 -6.26 16.46 -9.82
N HIS A 46 -5.58 16.71 -10.94
CA HIS A 46 -4.50 17.69 -11.04
C HIS A 46 -4.99 19.11 -10.75
N HIS A 47 -6.18 19.48 -11.21
CA HIS A 47 -6.77 20.80 -10.96
C HIS A 47 -7.08 21.08 -9.49
N VAL A 48 -7.23 20.04 -8.66
CA VAL A 48 -7.53 20.16 -7.23
C VAL A 48 -6.25 20.23 -6.37
N LEU A 49 -5.10 19.80 -6.90
CA LEU A 49 -3.85 19.76 -6.14
C LEU A 49 -3.23 21.15 -6.00
N ASP A 50 -3.00 21.55 -4.75
CA ASP A 50 -2.30 22.78 -4.37
C ASP A 50 -0.93 22.44 -3.74
N PRO A 51 0.18 23.08 -4.17
CA PRO A 51 1.49 22.92 -3.54
C PRO A 51 1.58 23.40 -2.08
N ASP A 52 0.76 24.36 -1.66
CA ASP A 52 0.86 24.99 -0.33
C ASP A 52 0.07 24.24 0.76
N ASP A 53 -1.02 23.55 0.38
CA ASP A 53 -1.89 22.79 1.30
C ASP A 53 -1.39 21.36 1.58
N GLY A 54 -0.21 20.99 1.07
CA GLY A 54 0.37 19.66 1.26
C GLY A 54 -0.31 18.52 0.49
N SER A 55 -1.46 18.77 -0.14
CA SER A 55 -2.20 17.81 -0.99
C SER A 55 -1.32 17.21 -2.11
N PHE A 56 -0.45 18.03 -2.72
CA PHE A 56 0.52 17.57 -3.71
C PHE A 56 1.48 16.50 -3.15
N TRP A 57 1.95 16.69 -1.92
CA TRP A 57 2.86 15.76 -1.26
C TRP A 57 2.18 14.45 -0.89
N GLU A 58 0.94 14.49 -0.39
CA GLU A 58 0.14 13.31 -0.11
C GLU A 58 -0.10 12.49 -1.37
N LYS A 59 -0.50 13.14 -2.48
CA LYS A 59 -0.70 12.46 -3.76
C LYS A 59 0.60 11.86 -4.28
N SER A 60 1.72 12.58 -4.18
CA SER A 60 3.05 12.07 -4.54
C SER A 60 3.45 10.84 -3.70
N LYS A 61 3.11 10.83 -2.42
CA LYS A 61 3.32 9.68 -1.54
C LYS A 61 2.43 8.50 -1.94
N GLU A 62 1.15 8.75 -2.26
CA GLU A 62 0.21 7.72 -2.74
C GLU A 62 0.72 7.06 -4.04
N MET A 63 1.19 7.85 -5.00
CA MET A 63 1.73 7.37 -6.28
C MET A 63 3.00 6.53 -6.11
N ARG A 64 3.86 6.86 -5.15
CA ARG A 64 5.08 6.10 -4.83
C ARG A 64 4.80 4.85 -4.00
N SER A 65 3.67 4.79 -3.32
CA SER A 65 3.29 3.65 -2.49
C SER A 65 3.02 2.42 -3.35
N LYS A 66 3.45 1.25 -2.88
CA LYS A 66 3.11 -0.01 -3.53
C LYS A 66 1.65 -0.32 -3.27
N LYS A 67 0.80 -0.14 -4.28
CA LYS A 67 -0.60 -0.57 -4.21
C LYS A 67 -0.64 -2.10 -4.27
N THR A 68 -1.12 -2.74 -3.22
CA THR A 68 -1.44 -4.17 -3.28
C THR A 68 -2.65 -4.33 -4.20
N PRO A 69 -2.61 -5.25 -5.17
CA PRO A 69 -3.77 -5.48 -6.02
C PRO A 69 -4.93 -5.94 -5.14
N VAL A 70 -6.10 -5.32 -5.30
CA VAL A 70 -7.32 -5.80 -4.70
C VAL A 70 -7.66 -7.11 -5.38
N PHE A 71 -7.43 -8.23 -4.68
CA PHE A 71 -7.78 -9.54 -5.19
C PHE A 71 -9.30 -9.72 -5.15
N ALA A 72 -9.83 -10.44 -6.14
CA ALA A 72 -11.22 -10.83 -6.11
C ALA A 72 -11.50 -11.73 -4.90
N LEU A 73 -12.65 -11.55 -4.26
CA LEU A 73 -13.07 -12.41 -3.17
C LEU A 73 -13.33 -13.82 -3.71
N ASN A 74 -12.68 -14.82 -3.13
CA ASN A 74 -12.84 -16.21 -3.52
C ASN A 74 -13.70 -16.92 -2.48
N GLY A 75 -14.88 -17.34 -2.91
CA GLY A 75 -15.77 -18.20 -2.14
C GLY A 75 -15.62 -19.67 -2.50
N ARG A 76 -16.56 -20.48 -2.00
CA ARG A 76 -16.55 -21.93 -2.16
C ARG A 76 -16.69 -22.37 -3.63
N ALA A 77 -17.44 -21.61 -4.43
CA ALA A 77 -17.67 -21.86 -5.85
C ALA A 77 -16.69 -21.14 -6.79
N GLY A 78 -15.68 -20.43 -6.25
CA GLY A 78 -14.74 -19.62 -7.02
C GLY A 78 -14.87 -18.12 -6.74
N ILE A 79 -14.60 -17.28 -7.73
CA ILE A 79 -14.66 -15.82 -7.59
C ILE A 79 -16.12 -15.38 -7.32
N ALA A 80 -16.34 -14.62 -6.25
CA ALA A 80 -17.62 -14.04 -5.90
C ALA A 80 -17.93 -12.84 -6.82
N TYR A 81 -18.96 -12.98 -7.64
CA TYR A 81 -19.36 -11.94 -8.60
C TYR A 81 -20.57 -11.15 -8.11
N THR A 82 -21.57 -11.82 -7.55
CA THR A 82 -22.78 -11.17 -7.03
C THR A 82 -22.53 -10.63 -5.62
N ASP A 83 -23.34 -9.66 -5.20
CA ASP A 83 -23.17 -9.08 -3.87
C ASP A 83 -23.54 -10.09 -2.77
N SER A 84 -24.54 -10.94 -3.00
CA SER A 84 -24.87 -12.07 -2.12
C SER A 84 -23.69 -13.05 -1.97
N ASP A 85 -22.99 -13.38 -3.07
CA ASP A 85 -21.82 -14.26 -2.98
C ASP A 85 -20.72 -13.61 -2.14
N LYS A 86 -20.48 -12.30 -2.31
CA LYS A 86 -19.46 -11.57 -1.55
C LYS A 86 -19.81 -11.52 -0.07
N GLU A 87 -21.07 -11.29 0.26
CA GLU A 87 -21.59 -11.29 1.64
C GLU A 87 -21.35 -12.64 2.31
N GLU A 88 -21.68 -13.75 1.64
CA GLU A 88 -21.43 -15.09 2.16
C GLU A 88 -19.94 -15.37 2.40
N VAL A 89 -19.08 -14.97 1.44
CA VAL A 89 -17.62 -15.14 1.59
C VAL A 89 -17.09 -14.37 2.80
N LEU A 90 -17.55 -13.14 3.00
CA LEU A 90 -17.16 -12.33 4.13
C LEU A 90 -17.68 -12.93 5.44
N ALA A 91 -18.94 -13.35 5.50
CA ALA A 91 -19.53 -14.01 6.67
C ALA A 91 -18.74 -15.26 7.06
N CYS A 92 -18.47 -16.17 6.11
CA CYS A 92 -17.65 -17.36 6.36
C CYS A 92 -16.22 -17.02 6.81
N SER A 93 -15.61 -15.97 6.25
CA SER A 93 -14.27 -15.53 6.66
C SER A 93 -14.27 -15.01 8.10
N LEU A 94 -15.25 -14.19 8.46
CA LEU A 94 -15.41 -13.64 9.81
C LEU A 94 -15.75 -14.73 10.84
N GLU A 95 -16.64 -15.66 10.50
CA GLU A 95 -16.92 -16.83 11.33
C GLU A 95 -15.64 -17.62 11.61
N LYS A 96 -14.80 -17.85 10.59
CA LYS A 96 -13.52 -18.57 10.76
C LYS A 96 -12.50 -17.81 11.61
N LEU A 97 -12.48 -16.47 11.53
CA LEU A 97 -11.63 -15.65 12.39
C LEU A 97 -12.07 -15.74 13.85
N ASN A 98 -13.38 -15.76 14.08
CA ASN A 98 -14.00 -15.80 15.40
C ASN A 98 -14.18 -17.21 15.96
N SER A 99 -14.04 -18.26 15.15
CA SER A 99 -14.16 -19.66 15.56
C SER A 99 -12.95 -20.17 16.34
N LYS A 100 -11.88 -19.37 16.47
CA LYS A 100 -10.87 -19.62 17.50
C LYS A 100 -11.60 -19.55 18.83
N LYS A 101 -11.82 -20.72 19.44
CA LYS A 101 -12.35 -20.81 20.80
C LYS A 101 -11.58 -19.81 21.64
N ILE A 102 -12.29 -18.76 22.07
CA ILE A 102 -11.99 -18.10 23.32
C ILE A 102 -12.16 -19.25 24.32
N THR A 103 -11.07 -19.97 24.62
CA THR A 103 -10.96 -20.65 25.89
C THR A 103 -11.14 -19.50 26.84
N ASN A 104 -12.34 -19.30 27.40
CA ASN A 104 -12.57 -18.28 28.42
C ASN A 104 -11.58 -18.66 29.52
N PRO A 105 -10.40 -18.03 29.59
CA PRO A 105 -9.58 -18.21 30.78
C PRO A 105 -10.48 -17.64 31.86
N SER A 106 -10.62 -18.33 33.00
CA SER A 106 -11.44 -17.77 34.09
C SER A 106 -11.06 -16.31 34.30
N ASP A 107 -12.01 -15.44 34.62
CA ASP A 107 -11.74 -14.00 34.83
C ASP A 107 -10.53 -13.79 35.76
N TYR A 108 -10.28 -14.74 36.66
CA TYR A 108 -9.07 -14.87 37.46
C TYR A 108 -7.75 -14.88 36.66
N ILE A 109 -7.62 -15.69 35.60
CA ILE A 109 -6.41 -15.74 34.76
C ILE A 109 -6.24 -14.42 34.01
N ILE A 110 -7.32 -13.84 33.48
CA ILE A 110 -7.28 -12.55 32.77
C ILE A 110 -6.83 -11.46 33.75
N ASN A 111 -7.50 -11.34 34.89
CA ASN A 111 -7.18 -10.36 35.92
C ASN A 111 -5.75 -10.52 36.42
N ARG A 112 -5.28 -11.76 36.64
CA ARG A 112 -3.89 -12.03 37.06
C ARG A 112 -2.86 -11.63 36.00
N VAL A 113 -3.14 -11.87 34.72
CA VAL A 113 -2.24 -11.45 33.63
C VAL A 113 -2.20 -9.93 33.51
N VAL A 114 -3.37 -9.28 33.61
CA VAL A 114 -3.52 -7.83 33.57
C VAL A 114 -2.83 -7.17 34.76
N GLU A 115 -3.07 -7.66 35.97
CA GLU A 115 -2.40 -7.20 37.19
C GLU A 115 -0.89 -7.39 37.12
N ASN A 116 -0.41 -8.55 36.64
CA ASN A 116 1.02 -8.77 36.44
C ASN A 116 1.64 -7.87 35.36
N TYR A 117 0.87 -7.46 34.35
CA TYR A 117 1.35 -6.57 33.30
C TYR A 117 1.49 -5.13 33.83
N PHE A 118 0.51 -4.65 34.59
CA PHE A 118 0.52 -3.32 35.20
C PHE A 118 1.42 -3.22 36.44
N SER A 119 1.65 -4.32 37.16
CA SER A 119 2.53 -4.34 38.34
C SER A 119 4.00 -4.53 37.99
N ASN A 120 4.32 -4.89 36.74
CA ASN A 120 5.70 -4.93 36.25
C ASN A 120 6.13 -3.54 35.79
N GLU A 121 6.65 -2.74 36.72
CA GLU A 121 7.33 -1.46 36.42
C GLU A 121 8.51 -1.66 35.43
N ASN A 122 9.09 -2.87 35.38
CA ASN A 122 10.17 -3.25 34.47
C ASN A 122 9.74 -3.43 32.99
N ASN A 123 8.45 -3.39 32.65
CA ASN A 123 8.00 -3.46 31.24
C ASN A 123 8.18 -2.14 30.49
N PHE A 124 8.44 -1.03 31.21
CA PHE A 124 8.71 0.29 30.65
C PHE A 124 10.19 0.68 30.72
N ASP A 125 11.07 -0.20 31.20
CA ASP A 125 12.52 0.02 31.17
C ASP A 125 13.08 -0.20 29.75
N ALA A 126 12.60 0.60 28.81
CA ALA A 126 13.52 1.11 27.82
C ALA A 126 14.57 1.92 28.63
N PRO A 127 15.88 1.61 28.50
CA PRO A 127 16.89 2.44 29.12
C PRO A 127 16.58 3.91 28.80
N PRO A 128 16.72 4.84 29.76
CA PRO A 128 16.62 6.25 29.46
C PRO A 128 17.44 6.51 28.20
N LEU A 129 16.82 7.05 27.15
CA LEU A 129 17.53 7.38 25.93
C LEU A 129 18.58 8.41 26.31
N THR A 130 19.79 7.96 26.60
CA THR A 130 20.92 8.84 26.83
C THR A 130 21.13 9.57 25.52
N PRO A 131 21.22 10.91 25.52
CA PRO A 131 21.51 11.65 24.29
C PRO A 131 22.78 11.04 23.67
N PRO A 132 22.73 10.64 22.39
CA PRO A 132 23.83 9.94 21.77
C PRO A 132 25.08 10.84 21.80
N MET A 133 26.22 10.25 22.14
CA MET A 133 27.47 10.99 22.16
C MET A 133 27.78 11.51 20.76
N PRO A 134 28.39 12.69 20.59
CA PRO A 134 28.73 13.23 19.27
C PRO A 134 29.51 12.22 18.41
N SER A 135 30.38 11.42 19.04
CA SER A 135 31.15 10.35 18.39
C SER A 135 30.29 9.19 17.87
N GLU A 136 29.17 8.86 18.52
CA GLU A 136 28.23 7.86 18.06
C GLU A 136 27.45 8.36 16.85
N ILE A 137 27.00 9.62 16.90
CA ILE A 137 26.31 10.29 15.80
C ILE A 137 27.18 10.29 14.54
N LEU A 138 28.48 10.61 14.67
CA LEU A 138 29.44 10.57 13.57
C LEU A 138 29.56 9.18 12.93
N LYS A 139 29.67 8.11 13.74
CA LYS A 139 29.74 6.72 13.25
C LYS A 139 28.47 6.32 12.48
N TYR A 140 27.31 6.80 12.89
CA TYR A 140 26.05 6.55 12.18
C TYR A 140 25.97 7.34 10.87
N ILE A 141 26.41 8.60 10.87
CA ILE A 141 26.44 9.47 9.68
C ILE A 141 27.39 8.89 8.62
N GLU A 142 28.56 8.37 9.00
CA GLU A 142 29.50 7.71 8.09
C GLU A 142 28.91 6.44 7.44
N LYS A 143 28.14 5.66 8.20
CA LYS A 143 27.49 4.44 7.70
C LYS A 143 26.25 4.72 6.85
N ALA A 144 25.66 5.91 6.95
CA ALA A 144 24.46 6.27 6.23
C ALA A 144 24.76 6.52 4.74
N LYS A 145 24.15 5.71 3.86
CA LYS A 145 24.31 5.88 2.39
C LYS A 145 23.60 7.17 1.93
N ILE A 146 24.37 8.15 1.45
CA ILE A 146 23.86 9.40 0.87
C ILE A 146 23.20 9.12 -0.49
N LYS A 147 21.94 8.67 -0.48
CA LYS A 147 21.21 8.31 -1.72
C LYS A 147 20.37 9.44 -2.31
N ARG A 148 20.07 10.51 -1.55
CA ARG A 148 19.10 11.55 -1.96
C ARG A 148 19.73 12.84 -2.51
N ALA A 149 20.95 13.22 -2.11
CA ALA A 149 21.66 14.39 -2.64
C ALA A 149 23.19 14.28 -2.41
N PRO A 150 23.97 13.76 -3.37
CA PRO A 150 25.40 13.43 -3.17
C PRO A 150 26.34 14.62 -2.91
N ARG A 151 25.91 15.85 -3.27
CA ARG A 151 26.71 17.08 -3.14
C ARG A 151 26.44 17.78 -1.81
N ALA A 152 25.18 18.13 -1.54
CA ALA A 152 24.76 18.75 -0.28
C ALA A 152 25.02 17.86 0.96
N GLY A 153 24.88 16.54 0.81
CA GLY A 153 25.16 15.61 1.90
C GLY A 153 26.64 15.55 2.31
N ARG A 154 27.58 15.79 1.37
CA ARG A 154 29.02 15.80 1.67
C ARG A 154 29.43 17.11 2.34
N GLU A 155 28.93 18.23 1.86
CA GLU A 155 29.23 19.56 2.43
C GLU A 155 28.77 19.70 3.89
N LEU A 156 27.60 19.14 4.23
CA LEU A 156 27.09 19.13 5.61
C LEU A 156 27.91 18.21 6.54
N GLN A 157 28.40 17.07 6.04
CA GLN A 157 29.29 16.21 6.81
C GLN A 157 30.61 16.92 7.12
N THR A 158 31.23 17.55 6.12
CA THR A 158 32.49 18.29 6.30
C THR A 158 32.36 19.42 7.30
N ARG A 159 31.29 20.22 7.21
CA ARG A 159 31.04 21.31 8.18
C ARG A 159 30.80 20.82 9.60
N PHE A 160 30.16 19.66 9.77
CA PHE A 160 29.95 19.09 11.10
C PHE A 160 31.27 18.61 11.74
N PHE A 161 32.17 18.04 10.94
CA PHE A 161 33.53 17.67 11.39
C PHE A 161 34.37 18.90 11.76
N GLU A 162 34.29 19.98 10.97
CA GLU A 162 34.99 21.24 11.26
C GLU A 162 34.52 21.86 12.58
N ILE A 163 33.20 21.90 12.85
CA ILE A 163 32.65 22.47 14.09
C ILE A 163 33.06 21.62 15.31
N SER A 164 33.14 20.30 15.17
CA SER A 164 33.52 19.39 16.25
C SER A 164 35.02 19.41 16.59
N SER A 165 35.88 19.98 15.74
CA SER A 165 37.32 20.10 16.03
C SER A 165 37.71 21.40 16.76
N TYR A 166 36.74 22.27 17.06
CA TYR A 166 36.93 23.52 17.80
C TYR A 166 36.35 23.50 19.23
N GLN A 167 35.83 22.35 19.70
CA GLN A 167 35.49 22.10 21.11
C GLN A 167 36.42 21.05 21.70
#